data_AF-A0AAU6SGG2-F1
#
_entry.id   AF-A0AAU6SGG2-F1
#
_cell.length_a   1.000
_cell.length_b   1.000
_cell.length_c   1.000
_cell.angle_alpha   90.00
_cell.angle_beta   90.00
_cell.angle_gamma   90.00
#
_symmetry.space_group_name_H-M   'P 1'
#
loop_
_entity.id
_entity.type
_entity.pdbx_description
1 polymer ?
#
loop_
_entity_poly.entity_id
_entity_poly.type
_entity_poly.pdbx_seq_one_letter_code
_entity_poly.pdbx_strand_id
1 'polypeptide(L)'
;MIQEHLAGSEDARTQVLAPRRRRWSRRRSGTARDVVEDEVEGTAVTGADLAEFARLAAAGDVRPVIDRVYPLDRIREAHAYVDSGRKRGSVIVTLADPS
;
A
#
# COMPACT_ATOMS: atom_id res chain seq x y z
N MET A 1 -11.85 -6.30 54.19
CA MET A 1 -12.37 -4.99 53.73
C MET A 1 -12.14 -4.97 52.23
N ILE A 2 -13.03 -5.64 51.48
CA ILE A 2 -14.12 -5.04 50.67
C ILE A 2 -13.47 -4.15 49.58
N GLN A 3 -13.24 -4.67 48.36
CA GLN A 3 -14.17 -4.75 47.20
C GLN A 3 -14.54 -3.36 46.67
N GLU A 4 -14.80 -3.05 45.40
CA GLU A 4 -14.88 -3.71 44.08
C GLU A 4 -15.18 -2.57 43.09
N HIS A 5 -14.77 -2.68 41.81
CA HIS A 5 -15.57 -2.37 40.61
C HIS A 5 -14.62 -2.47 39.40
N LEU A 6 -14.54 -3.58 38.67
CA LEU A 6 -15.48 -4.07 37.64
C LEU A 6 -15.74 -3.10 36.47
N ALA A 7 -15.25 -3.55 35.32
CA ALA A 7 -15.96 -3.71 34.05
C ALA A 7 -16.22 -2.50 33.13
N GLY A 8 -15.93 -2.75 31.84
CA GLY A 8 -16.24 -1.93 30.67
C GLY A 8 -15.05 -1.94 29.70
N SER A 9 -14.64 -3.05 29.08
CA SER A 9 -15.35 -3.82 28.04
C SER A 9 -15.90 -2.93 26.92
N GLU A 10 -15.24 -3.03 25.76
CA GLU A 10 -15.80 -3.06 24.40
C GLU A 10 -16.97 -2.12 24.09
N ASP A 11 -16.70 -1.06 23.32
CA ASP A 11 -17.55 -0.65 22.19
C ASP A 11 -16.99 0.62 21.52
N ALA A 12 -15.81 0.54 20.90
CA ALA A 12 -15.41 1.51 19.87
C ALA A 12 -16.15 1.13 18.58
N ARG A 13 -17.45 1.43 18.59
CA ARG A 13 -18.42 1.14 17.54
C ARG A 13 -17.86 1.55 16.19
N THR A 14 -17.67 0.55 15.35
CA THR A 14 -17.60 0.63 13.90
C THR A 14 -18.69 1.58 13.41
N GLN A 15 -18.34 2.85 13.19
CA GLN A 15 -19.18 3.74 12.43
C GLN A 15 -18.98 3.37 10.97
N VAL A 16 -19.84 2.47 10.48
CA VAL A 16 -20.04 2.22 9.07
C VAL A 16 -20.45 3.54 8.42
N LEU A 17 -19.50 4.23 7.80
CA LEU A 17 -19.77 5.40 6.99
C LEU A 17 -20.36 4.94 5.65
N ALA A 18 -21.61 5.30 5.39
CA ALA A 18 -22.29 4.99 4.14
C ALA A 18 -21.55 5.58 2.92
N PRO A 19 -21.48 4.86 1.78
CA PRO A 19 -20.73 5.33 0.62
C PRO A 19 -21.49 6.45 -0.11
N ARG A 20 -20.94 7.67 -0.09
CA ARG A 20 -21.41 8.79 -0.92
C ARG A 20 -20.72 8.73 -2.28
N ARG A 21 -21.47 8.26 -3.27
CA ARG A 21 -21.13 8.19 -4.70
C ARG A 21 -20.54 9.51 -5.22
N ARG A 22 -19.30 9.52 -5.74
CA ARG A 22 -18.91 10.31 -6.92
C ARG A 22 -17.90 9.54 -7.78
N ARG A 23 -17.90 9.91 -9.05
CA ARG A 23 -17.62 9.10 -10.25
C ARG A 23 -16.60 9.87 -11.07
N TRP A 24 -15.47 9.27 -11.42
CA TRP A 24 -14.64 9.75 -12.52
C TRP A 24 -14.38 8.65 -13.55
N SER A 25 -14.17 9.09 -14.78
CA SER A 25 -14.66 8.42 -15.98
C SER A 25 -13.55 7.90 -16.89
N ARG A 26 -13.70 6.68 -17.44
CA ARG A 26 -13.13 6.31 -18.75
C ARG A 26 -14.21 5.70 -19.65
N ARG A 27 -14.60 6.44 -20.70
CA ARG A 27 -15.41 5.90 -21.80
C ARG A 27 -14.55 4.96 -22.64
N ARG A 28 -14.89 3.68 -22.65
CA ARG A 28 -14.89 2.86 -23.86
C ARG A 28 -16.20 2.10 -23.91
N SER A 29 -16.83 2.21 -25.08
CA SER A 29 -18.10 1.61 -25.49
C SER A 29 -18.23 0.14 -25.10
N GLY A 30 -19.36 -0.21 -24.47
CA GLY A 30 -19.75 -1.58 -24.13
C GLY A 30 -19.79 -1.84 -22.63
N THR A 31 -20.97 -1.64 -22.02
CA THR A 31 -21.34 -2.12 -20.67
C THR A 31 -20.56 -1.46 -19.51
N ALA A 32 -21.02 -0.26 -19.12
CA ALA A 32 -20.54 0.50 -17.98
C ALA A 32 -20.68 -0.30 -16.67
N ARG A 33 -19.54 -0.68 -16.08
CA ARG A 33 -19.43 -1.08 -14.68
C ARG A 33 -19.03 0.15 -13.89
N ASP A 34 -19.77 0.47 -12.82
CA ASP A 34 -19.45 1.58 -11.93
C ASP A 34 -18.07 1.31 -11.29
N VAL A 35 -17.05 2.08 -11.68
CA VAL A 35 -15.77 2.14 -10.97
C VAL A 35 -16.00 3.03 -9.75
N VAL A 36 -15.86 2.45 -8.56
CA VAL A 36 -15.81 3.20 -7.30
C VAL A 36 -14.37 3.68 -7.17
N GLU A 37 -14.15 4.97 -7.40
CA GLU A 37 -12.91 5.62 -7.02
C GLU A 37 -13.02 5.92 -5.53
N ASP A 38 -12.27 5.16 -4.73
CA ASP A 38 -12.18 5.40 -3.30
C ASP A 38 -11.24 6.59 -3.08
N GLU A 39 -11.79 7.70 -2.59
CA GLU A 39 -11.03 8.89 -2.23
C GLU A 39 -10.38 8.62 -0.87
N VAL A 40 -9.24 7.93 -0.91
CA VAL A 40 -8.43 7.71 0.30
C VAL A 40 -7.81 9.04 0.65
N GLU A 41 -8.42 9.75 1.60
CA GLU A 41 -7.86 10.96 2.21
C GLU A 41 -6.46 10.60 2.73
N GLY A 42 -5.44 11.19 2.10
CA GLY A 42 -4.04 10.79 2.24
C GLY A 42 -3.59 10.84 3.68
N THR A 43 -3.61 9.69 4.37
CA THR A 43 -3.17 9.59 5.75
C THR A 43 -1.66 9.73 5.74
N ALA A 44 -1.15 10.80 6.37
CA ALA A 44 0.28 11.04 6.44
C ALA A 44 0.96 9.85 7.13
N VAL A 45 1.82 9.15 6.40
CA VAL A 45 2.62 8.06 6.95
C VAL A 45 3.61 8.66 7.96
N THR A 46 3.54 8.21 9.20
CA THR A 46 4.42 8.67 10.28
C THR A 46 5.68 7.82 10.36
N GLY A 47 6.68 8.29 11.12
CA GLY A 47 7.86 7.48 11.42
C GLY A 47 7.53 6.20 12.20
N ALA A 48 6.48 6.21 13.02
CA ALA A 48 6.02 5.04 13.75
C ALA A 48 5.46 3.97 12.81
N ASP A 49 4.70 4.39 11.78
CA ASP A 49 4.18 3.48 10.76
C ASP A 49 5.31 2.79 9.98
N LEU A 50 6.35 3.55 9.62
CA LEU A 50 7.53 2.99 8.94
C LEU A 50 8.32 2.03 9.84
N ALA A 51 8.45 2.35 11.14
CA ALA A 51 9.11 1.49 12.10
C ALA A 51 8.37 0.15 12.27
N GLU A 52 7.04 0.18 12.35
CA GLU A 52 6.23 -1.03 12.44
C GLU A 52 6.30 -1.84 11.14
N PHE A 53 6.22 -1.19 9.98
CA PHE A 53 6.40 -1.86 8.70
C PHE A 53 7.77 -2.55 8.58
N ALA A 54 8.84 -1.89 9.03
CA ALA A 54 10.18 -2.47 9.06
C ALA A 54 10.27 -3.70 9.97
N ARG A 55 9.59 -3.67 11.13
CA ARG A 55 9.50 -4.82 12.04
C ARG A 55 8.82 -6.02 11.38
N LEU A 56 7.70 -5.79 10.70
CA LEU A 56 6.95 -6.84 9.98
C LEU A 56 7.77 -7.40 8.80
N ALA A 57 8.48 -6.53 8.08
CA ALA A 57 9.38 -6.96 7.00
C ALA A 57 10.56 -7.81 7.54
N ALA A 58 11.16 -7.41 8.66
CA ALA A 58 12.24 -8.15 9.30
C ALA A 58 11.80 -9.51 9.85
N ALA A 59 10.55 -9.61 10.33
CA ALA A 59 9.94 -10.88 10.75
C ALA A 59 9.60 -11.82 9.58
N GLY A 60 9.61 -11.31 8.34
CA GLY A 60 9.23 -12.06 7.14
C GLY A 60 7.73 -12.12 6.87
N ASP A 61 6.91 -11.45 7.71
CA ASP A 61 5.46 -11.36 7.57
C ASP A 61 5.06 -10.53 6.34
N VAL A 62 5.91 -9.55 5.98
CA VAL A 62 5.78 -8.78 4.75
C VAL A 62 6.93 -9.10 3.81
N ARG A 63 6.63 -9.80 2.71
CA ARG A 63 7.60 -10.08 1.64
C ARG A 63 7.31 -9.20 0.42
N PRO A 64 8.21 -8.29 0.03
CA PRO A 64 8.02 -7.50 -1.18
C PRO A 64 8.09 -8.41 -2.40
N VAL A 65 7.19 -8.19 -3.36
CA VAL A 65 7.28 -8.82 -4.69
C VAL A 65 8.31 -8.04 -5.49
N ILE A 66 9.48 -8.65 -5.71
CA ILE A 66 10.53 -8.09 -6.57
C ILE A 66 10.27 -8.56 -8.00
N ASP A 67 10.09 -7.61 -8.91
CA ASP A 67 9.89 -7.91 -10.32
C ASP A 67 11.21 -8.06 -11.05
N ARG A 68 12.07 -7.03 -10.95
CA ARG A 68 13.36 -6.97 -11.63
C ARG A 68 14.39 -6.24 -10.80
N VAL A 69 15.65 -6.58 -11.04
CA VAL A 69 16.81 -5.92 -10.47
C VAL A 69 17.68 -5.42 -11.61
N TYR A 70 18.04 -4.14 -11.59
CA TYR A 70 18.93 -3.51 -12.57
C TYR A 70 20.17 -2.97 -11.86
N PRO A 71 21.37 -3.16 -12.42
CA PRO A 71 22.53 -2.40 -11.96
C PRO A 71 22.37 -0.91 -12.31
N LEU A 72 23.06 -0.04 -11.56
CA LEU A 72 22.95 1.41 -11.68
C LEU A 72 23.28 1.93 -13.09
N ASP A 73 24.23 1.29 -13.77
CA ASP A 73 24.59 1.57 -15.17
C ASP A 73 23.39 1.43 -16.14
N ARG A 74 22.38 0.62 -15.78
CA ARG A 74 21.14 0.41 -16.54
C ARG A 74 19.93 1.19 -16.00
N ILE A 75 20.16 2.27 -15.25
CA ILE A 75 19.07 3.10 -14.70
C ILE A 75 18.07 3.57 -15.77
N ARG A 76 18.54 3.87 -16.98
CA ARG A 76 17.67 4.26 -18.11
C ARG A 76 16.70 3.15 -18.50
N GLU A 77 17.16 1.90 -18.53
CA GLU A 77 16.30 0.74 -18.84
C GLU A 77 15.30 0.48 -17.73
N ALA A 78 15.71 0.64 -16.47
CA ALA A 78 14.83 0.49 -15.30
C ALA A 78 13.65 1.48 -15.37
N HIS A 79 13.93 2.76 -15.65
CA HIS A 79 12.88 3.78 -15.84
C HIS A 79 11.97 3.45 -17.03
N ALA A 80 12.54 3.15 -18.19
CA ALA A 80 11.75 2.79 -19.38
C ALA A 80 10.82 1.60 -19.11
N TYR A 81 11.27 0.61 -18.33
CA TYR A 81 10.45 -0.54 -17.95
C TYR A 81 9.29 -0.13 -17.02
N VAL A 82 9.56 0.66 -15.98
CA VAL A 82 8.53 1.16 -15.05
C VAL A 82 7.50 2.01 -15.78
N ASP A 83 7.94 2.93 -16.63
CA ASP A 83 7.09 3.84 -17.41
C ASP A 83 6.20 3.10 -18.41
N SER A 84 6.63 1.91 -18.85
CA SER A 84 5.82 1.08 -19.74
C SER A 84 4.57 0.48 -19.08
N GLY A 85 4.43 0.60 -17.75
CA GLY A 85 3.29 0.05 -17.00
C GLY A 85 3.27 -1.48 -16.90
N ARG A 86 4.34 -2.16 -17.32
CA ARG A 86 4.46 -3.62 -17.34
C ARG A 86 5.01 -4.23 -16.04
N LYS A 87 5.28 -3.41 -15.02
CA LYS A 87 5.81 -3.89 -13.74
C LYS A 87 4.73 -4.60 -12.93
N ARG A 88 5.07 -5.74 -12.33
CA ARG A 88 4.21 -6.55 -11.45
C ARG A 88 4.57 -6.42 -9.97
N GLY A 89 5.69 -5.77 -9.66
CA GLY A 89 6.22 -5.56 -8.32
C GLY A 89 7.23 -4.42 -8.29
N SER A 90 8.07 -4.41 -7.25
CA SER A 90 9.14 -3.43 -7.12
C SER A 90 10.28 -3.72 -8.10
N VAL A 91 10.78 -2.66 -8.73
CA VAL A 91 12.00 -2.67 -9.52
C VAL A 91 13.11 -2.13 -8.64
N ILE A 92 14.16 -2.92 -8.42
CA ILE A 92 15.28 -2.57 -7.56
C ILE A 92 16.46 -2.14 -8.43
N VAL A 93 17.17 -1.10 -8.00
CA VAL A 93 18.44 -0.69 -8.61
C VAL A 93 19.57 -1.00 -7.65
N THR A 94 20.55 -1.79 -8.09
CA THR A 94 21.72 -2.15 -7.28
C THR A 94 22.85 -1.18 -7.52
N LEU A 95 23.47 -0.71 -6.42
CA LEU A 95 24.61 0.21 -6.44
C LEU A 95 25.97 -0.49 -6.47
N ALA A 96 25.99 -1.79 -6.16
CA ALA A 96 27.18 -2.61 -6.22
C ALA A 96 27.01 -3.70 -7.28
N ASP A 97 28.01 -3.87 -8.13
CA ASP A 97 28.23 -5.17 -8.75
C ASP A 97 28.58 -6.15 -7.62
N PRO A 98 27.95 -7.34 -7.57
CA PRO A 98 28.41 -8.40 -6.69
C PRO A 98 29.80 -8.82 -7.17
N SER A 99 30.83 -8.22 -6.59
CA SER A 99 32.23 -8.60 -6.77
C SER A 99 32.58 -9.80 -5.90
#